data_AF-A0A1I7J0Q8-F1
#
_entry.id   AF-A0A1I7J0Q8-F1
#
_cell.length_a   1.000
_cell.length_b   1.000
_cell.length_c   1.000
_cell.angle_alpha   90.00
_cell.angle_beta   90.00
_cell.angle_gamma   90.00
#
_symmetry.space_group_name_H-M   'P 1'
#
loop_
_entity.id
_entity.type
_entity.pdbx_description
1 polymer ?
#
loop_
_entity_poly.entity_id
_entity_poly.type
_entity_poly.pdbx_seq_one_letter_code
_entity_poly.pdbx_strand_id
1 'polypeptide(L)'
;MRGRTGYPIRIACLAAGLVVAGAAQAASYEFVPAPQADLNRVYRVDKATGEVISCQYGLQENTIGTTLCFGPGEGAGPQAPSEYSLVASRHLREAGVFRVNQRTGAMSICYVLDDAVVCTPQGNAGSAAPAASGKP
;
A
#
# COMPACT_ATOMS: atom_id res chain seq x y z
N MET A 1 39.18 53.96 -43.54
CA MET A 1 39.05 52.67 -42.82
C MET A 1 37.71 52.67 -42.09
N ARG A 2 36.79 51.76 -42.44
CA ARG A 2 35.43 51.65 -41.88
C ARG A 2 35.46 50.68 -40.70
N GLY A 3 35.29 51.19 -39.48
CA GLY A 3 35.25 50.42 -38.23
C GLY A 3 33.82 49.98 -37.89
N ARG A 4 33.70 48.73 -37.46
CA ARG A 4 32.48 47.90 -37.40
C ARG A 4 31.43 48.35 -36.38
N THR A 5 30.17 48.29 -36.81
CA THR A 5 28.94 48.30 -36.02
C THR A 5 28.87 47.07 -35.11
N GLY A 6 28.83 47.27 -33.79
CA GLY A 6 28.58 46.23 -32.80
C GLY A 6 27.08 46.06 -32.56
N TYR A 7 26.52 44.90 -32.89
CA TYR A 7 25.16 44.50 -32.52
C TYR A 7 25.17 43.87 -31.12
N PRO A 8 24.32 44.33 -30.16
CA PRO A 8 24.14 43.60 -28.92
C PRO A 8 23.26 42.37 -29.16
N ILE A 9 23.89 41.19 -29.04
CA ILE A 9 23.24 39.88 -29.00
C ILE A 9 22.37 39.84 -27.73
N ARG A 10 21.04 39.89 -27.89
CA ARG A 10 20.11 39.60 -26.81
C ARG A 10 20.12 38.10 -26.56
N ILE A 11 20.69 37.72 -25.42
CA ILE A 11 20.67 36.38 -24.86
C ILE A 11 19.20 36.00 -24.60
N ALA A 12 18.67 35.06 -25.39
CA ALA A 12 17.37 34.46 -25.15
C ALA A 12 17.51 33.42 -24.03
N CYS A 13 17.05 33.75 -22.83
CA CYS A 13 16.88 32.78 -21.75
C CYS A 13 15.76 31.80 -22.11
N LEU A 14 16.12 30.60 -22.60
CA LEU A 14 15.22 29.45 -22.59
C LEU A 14 15.07 28.98 -21.14
N ALA A 15 13.97 29.37 -20.49
CA ALA A 15 13.55 28.75 -19.24
C ALA A 15 13.07 27.32 -19.53
N ALA A 16 13.93 26.34 -19.27
CA ALA A 16 13.55 24.93 -19.27
C ALA A 16 12.65 24.68 -18.06
N GLY A 17 11.34 24.71 -18.28
CA GLY A 17 10.35 24.25 -17.31
C GLY A 17 10.49 22.74 -17.09
N LEU A 18 11.18 22.35 -16.02
CA LEU A 18 11.12 20.99 -15.48
C LEU A 18 9.71 20.76 -14.94
N VAL A 19 8.82 20.31 -15.81
CA VAL A 19 7.57 19.71 -15.41
C VAL A 19 7.96 18.40 -14.71
N VAL A 20 7.98 18.41 -13.38
CA VAL A 20 7.92 17.18 -12.59
C VAL A 20 6.51 16.63 -12.79
N ALA A 21 6.27 16.02 -13.95
CA ALA A 21 5.17 15.10 -14.10
C ALA A 21 5.46 14.00 -13.10
N GLY A 22 4.64 13.90 -12.04
CA GLY A 22 4.72 12.80 -11.09
C GLY A 22 4.74 11.52 -11.89
N ALA A 23 5.88 10.84 -11.91
CA ALA A 23 6.00 9.56 -12.56
C ALA A 23 4.93 8.69 -11.92
N ALA A 24 3.94 8.23 -12.69
CA ALA A 24 3.09 7.15 -12.22
C ALA A 24 4.04 5.98 -11.99
N GLN A 25 4.47 5.76 -10.74
CA GLN A 25 5.18 4.54 -10.40
C GLN A 25 4.23 3.40 -10.79
N ALA A 26 4.71 2.52 -11.68
CA ALA A 26 4.03 1.28 -11.97
C ALA A 26 3.98 0.47 -10.67
N ALA A 27 2.92 0.67 -9.89
CA ALA A 27 2.72 -0.01 -8.64
C ALA A 27 2.54 -1.50 -8.96
N SER A 28 3.32 -2.33 -8.26
CA SER A 28 3.20 -3.77 -8.36
C SER A 28 2.45 -4.26 -7.15
N TYR A 29 1.35 -4.97 -7.39
CA TYR A 29 0.47 -5.44 -6.33
C TYR A 29 0.54 -6.96 -6.22
N GLU A 30 0.37 -7.45 -5.00
CA GLU A 30 0.16 -8.87 -4.71
C GLU A 30 -1.19 -9.03 -4.00
N PHE A 31 -1.88 -10.15 -4.26
CA PHE A 31 -3.22 -10.40 -3.78
C PHE A 31 -3.30 -11.75 -3.05
N VAL A 32 -3.95 -11.76 -1.89
CA VAL A 32 -4.15 -12.96 -1.08
C VAL A 32 -5.57 -12.97 -0.51
N PRO A 33 -6.32 -14.08 -0.63
CA PRO A 33 -7.63 -14.20 0.00
C PRO A 33 -7.49 -14.27 1.53
N ALA A 34 -8.50 -13.77 2.25
CA ALA A 34 -8.61 -14.07 3.67
C ALA A 34 -8.70 -15.59 3.87
N PRO A 35 -8.04 -16.16 4.90
CA PRO A 35 -8.05 -17.61 5.11
C PRO A 35 -9.37 -18.14 5.69
N GLN A 36 -10.22 -17.24 6.22
CA GLN A 36 -11.54 -17.62 6.71
C GLN A 36 -12.45 -18.11 5.57
N ALA A 37 -12.98 -19.33 5.73
CA ALA A 37 -13.64 -20.07 4.65
C ALA A 37 -14.98 -19.46 4.17
N ASP A 38 -15.68 -18.73 5.03
CA ASP A 38 -16.97 -18.08 4.76
C ASP A 38 -16.84 -16.56 4.61
N LEU A 39 -15.61 -16.04 4.58
CA LEU A 39 -15.34 -14.61 4.42
C LEU A 39 -14.95 -14.30 2.98
N ASN A 40 -15.82 -13.54 2.31
CA ASN A 40 -15.59 -13.07 0.95
C ASN A 40 -14.70 -11.82 0.92
N ARG A 41 -13.42 -11.99 1.26
CA ARG A 41 -12.46 -10.88 1.32
C ARG A 41 -11.13 -11.25 0.68
N VAL A 42 -10.60 -10.32 -0.10
CA VAL A 42 -9.26 -10.38 -0.69
C VAL A 42 -8.48 -9.16 -0.26
N TYR A 43 -7.23 -9.37 0.17
CA TYR A 43 -6.31 -8.30 0.49
C TYR A 43 -5.35 -8.08 -0.68
N ARG A 44 -4.96 -6.82 -0.87
CA ARG A 44 -3.88 -6.40 -1.77
C ARG A 44 -2.80 -5.70 -0.98
N VAL A 45 -1.55 -5.88 -1.39
CA VAL A 45 -0.42 -5.08 -0.90
C VAL A 45 0.27 -4.40 -2.07
N ASP A 46 0.65 -3.13 -1.91
CA ASP A 46 1.66 -2.51 -2.76
C ASP A 46 3.04 -3.06 -2.37
N LYS A 47 3.70 -3.76 -3.28
CA LYS A 47 4.95 -4.46 -2.98
C LYS A 47 6.11 -3.51 -2.64
N ALA A 48 6.06 -2.25 -3.05
CA ALA A 48 7.13 -1.27 -2.78
C ALA A 48 6.87 -0.48 -1.49
N THR A 49 5.62 -0.08 -1.25
CA THR A 49 5.26 0.77 -0.10
C THR A 49 4.78 -0.04 1.11
N GLY A 50 4.28 -1.26 0.89
CA GLY A 50 3.67 -2.08 1.93
C GLY A 50 2.29 -1.62 2.37
N GLU A 51 1.66 -0.69 1.65
CA GLU A 51 0.27 -0.31 1.90
C GLU A 51 -0.66 -1.50 1.63
N VAL A 52 -1.56 -1.81 2.58
CA VAL A 52 -2.50 -2.94 2.47
C VAL A 52 -3.92 -2.42 2.41
N ILE A 53 -4.67 -2.91 1.42
CA ILE A 53 -6.10 -2.61 1.22
C ILE A 53 -6.85 -3.93 1.11
N SER A 54 -8.16 -3.94 1.36
CA SER A 54 -9.01 -5.09 1.15
C SER A 54 -10.16 -4.77 0.21
N CYS A 55 -10.62 -5.79 -0.49
CA CYS A 55 -11.82 -5.77 -1.30
C CYS A 55 -12.73 -6.93 -0.90
N GLN A 56 -14.03 -6.74 -1.06
CA GLN A 56 -15.05 -7.77 -0.86
C GLN A 56 -16.11 -7.65 -1.95
N TYR A 57 -16.82 -8.74 -2.21
CA TYR A 57 -18.01 -8.66 -3.04
C TYR A 57 -19.25 -8.37 -2.19
N GLY A 58 -20.00 -7.35 -2.59
CA GLY A 58 -21.25 -6.92 -2.00
C GLY A 58 -22.42 -7.21 -2.93
N LEU A 59 -23.50 -7.77 -2.38
CA LEU A 59 -24.75 -7.95 -3.10
C LEU A 59 -25.62 -6.70 -2.94
N GLN A 60 -26.22 -6.27 -4.05
CA GLN A 60 -27.33 -5.33 -4.05
C GLN A 60 -28.57 -6.10 -4.49
N GLU A 61 -29.72 -5.83 -3.85
CA GLU A 61 -30.96 -6.55 -4.15
C GLU A 61 -31.38 -6.38 -5.61
N ASN A 62 -31.79 -7.47 -6.25
CA ASN A 62 -32.31 -7.50 -7.63
C ASN A 62 -31.35 -6.93 -8.70
N THR A 63 -30.04 -6.95 -8.46
CA THR A 63 -29.01 -6.53 -9.43
C THR A 63 -27.78 -7.45 -9.38
N ILE A 64 -26.82 -7.21 -10.28
CA ILE A 64 -25.48 -7.80 -10.20
C ILE A 64 -24.76 -7.24 -8.96
N GLY A 65 -24.04 -8.07 -8.23
CA GLY A 65 -23.23 -7.57 -7.11
C GLY A 65 -22.03 -6.76 -7.59
N THR A 66 -21.35 -6.10 -6.65
CA THR A 66 -20.25 -5.18 -6.90
C THR A 66 -19.02 -5.55 -6.08
N THR A 67 -17.83 -5.21 -6.58
CA THR A 67 -16.58 -5.30 -5.82
C THR A 67 -16.37 -4.00 -5.06
N LEU A 68 -16.43 -4.08 -3.73
CA LEU A 68 -16.21 -2.97 -2.81
C LEU A 68 -14.77 -3.04 -2.30
N CYS A 69 -13.97 -2.03 -2.59
CA CYS A 69 -12.59 -1.92 -2.11
C CYS A 69 -12.46 -0.68 -1.21
N PHE A 70 -11.67 -0.79 -0.16
CA PHE A 70 -11.28 0.38 0.64
C PHE A 70 -10.46 1.35 -0.23
N GLY A 71 -10.82 2.62 -0.15
CA GLY A 71 -10.27 3.71 -0.94
C GLY A 71 -8.99 4.32 -0.34
N PRO A 72 -8.51 5.43 -0.93
CA PRO A 72 -7.35 6.16 -0.41
C PRO A 72 -7.58 6.61 1.03
N GLY A 73 -6.62 6.31 1.92
CA GLY A 73 -6.70 6.66 3.35
C GLY A 73 -7.48 5.66 4.22
N GLU A 74 -8.19 4.71 3.62
CA GLU A 74 -8.90 3.62 4.31
C GLU A 74 -8.06 2.33 4.35
N GLY A 75 -6.90 2.33 3.70
CA GLY A 75 -5.90 1.27 3.76
C GLY A 75 -5.00 1.36 4.98
N ALA A 76 -4.37 0.24 5.33
CA ALA A 76 -3.27 0.26 6.26
C ALA A 76 -2.06 0.90 5.55
N GLY A 77 -1.84 2.18 5.86
CA GLY A 77 -0.94 3.06 5.14
C GLY A 77 0.50 2.56 4.92
N PRO A 78 1.27 3.30 4.13
CA PRO A 78 2.59 2.88 3.68
C PRO A 78 3.54 2.68 4.86
N GLN A 79 4.53 1.82 4.65
CA GLN A 79 5.64 1.56 5.54
C GLN A 79 6.91 2.17 4.96
N ALA A 80 8.04 1.97 5.65
CA ALA A 80 9.35 2.24 5.07
C ALA A 80 9.49 1.46 3.74
N PRO A 81 9.97 2.08 2.64
CA PRO A 81 10.12 1.42 1.35
C PRO A 81 10.91 0.11 1.46
N SER A 82 10.36 -0.98 0.93
CA SER A 82 10.96 -2.32 0.94
C SER A 82 10.32 -3.22 -0.13
N GLU A 83 10.51 -4.53 -0.01
CA GLU A 83 9.74 -5.53 -0.75
C GLU A 83 8.73 -6.19 0.19
N TYR A 84 7.45 -6.01 -0.11
CA TYR A 84 6.34 -6.52 0.69
C TYR A 84 5.58 -7.61 -0.06
N SER A 85 5.05 -8.55 0.71
CA SER A 85 4.16 -9.63 0.25
C SER A 85 3.07 -9.88 1.28
N LEU A 86 2.06 -10.68 0.92
CA LEU A 86 1.01 -11.13 1.83
C LEU A 86 1.10 -12.63 2.05
N VAL A 87 0.83 -13.07 3.27
CA VAL A 87 0.74 -14.48 3.64
C VAL A 87 -0.54 -14.71 4.43
N ALA A 88 -1.40 -15.59 3.92
CA ALA A 88 -2.54 -16.08 4.70
C ALA A 88 -2.07 -17.15 5.69
N SER A 89 -2.58 -17.10 6.91
CA SER A 89 -2.44 -18.22 7.83
C SER A 89 -3.26 -19.42 7.33
N ARG A 90 -3.08 -20.59 7.94
CA ARG A 90 -3.97 -21.75 7.71
C ARG A 90 -5.12 -21.81 8.73
N HIS A 91 -5.37 -20.73 9.46
CA HIS A 91 -6.38 -20.70 10.50
C HIS A 91 -7.73 -20.28 9.91
N LEU A 92 -8.68 -21.22 9.87
CA LEU A 92 -9.97 -21.05 9.16
C LEU A 92 -10.91 -19.99 9.76
N ARG A 93 -10.58 -19.42 10.92
CA ARG A 93 -11.33 -18.30 11.53
C ARG A 93 -10.54 -17.00 11.58
N GLU A 94 -9.39 -16.96 10.92
CA GLU A 94 -8.60 -15.73 10.83
C GLU A 94 -9.13 -14.90 9.66
N ALA A 95 -9.62 -13.70 9.96
CA ALA A 95 -10.13 -12.80 8.93
C ALA A 95 -9.00 -12.01 8.25
N GLY A 96 -7.86 -11.85 8.92
CA GLY A 96 -6.71 -11.09 8.45
C GLY A 96 -5.68 -11.87 7.64
N VAL A 97 -4.71 -11.13 7.11
CA VAL A 97 -3.52 -11.65 6.41
C VAL A 97 -2.25 -11.03 6.99
N PHE A 98 -1.14 -11.73 6.91
CA PHE A 98 0.15 -11.18 7.33
C PHE A 98 0.77 -10.37 6.19
N ARG A 99 1.06 -9.10 6.44
CA ARG A 99 2.00 -8.31 5.65
C ARG A 99 3.41 -8.68 6.06
N VAL A 100 4.24 -9.06 5.09
CA VAL A 100 5.62 -9.48 5.31
C VAL A 100 6.57 -8.55 4.57
N ASN A 101 7.52 -7.97 5.30
CA ASN A 101 8.68 -7.31 4.69
C ASN A 101 9.72 -8.38 4.36
N GLN A 102 9.88 -8.69 3.07
CA GLN A 102 10.74 -9.76 2.58
C GLN A 102 12.23 -9.51 2.82
N ARG A 103 12.63 -8.25 3.03
CA ARG A 103 14.03 -7.89 3.28
C ARG A 103 14.43 -8.02 4.74
N THR A 104 13.49 -7.79 5.67
CA THR A 104 13.78 -7.78 7.12
C THR A 104 13.17 -8.95 7.88
N GLY A 105 12.21 -9.66 7.27
CA GLY A 105 11.40 -10.69 7.93
C GLY A 105 10.38 -10.10 8.92
N ALA A 106 10.20 -8.78 8.94
CA ALA A 106 9.24 -8.13 9.81
C ALA A 106 7.81 -8.40 9.34
N MET A 107 6.90 -8.68 10.28
CA MET A 107 5.53 -9.07 9.98
C MET A 107 4.50 -8.26 10.78
N SER A 108 3.40 -7.91 10.14
CA SER A 108 2.19 -7.40 10.79
C SER A 108 1.00 -8.23 10.35
N ILE A 109 0.05 -8.52 11.24
CA ILE A 109 -1.25 -8.99 10.79
C ILE A 109 -2.12 -7.78 10.42
N CYS A 110 -2.77 -7.85 9.27
CA CYS A 110 -3.61 -6.81 8.71
C CYS A 110 -5.03 -7.33 8.54
N TYR A 111 -6.02 -6.58 9.00
CA TYR A 111 -7.43 -6.97 9.02
C TYR A 111 -8.33 -5.75 8.87
N VAL A 112 -9.62 -5.98 8.63
CA VAL A 112 -10.60 -4.88 8.63
C VAL A 112 -11.06 -4.64 10.07
N LEU A 113 -10.92 -3.41 10.52
CA LEU A 113 -11.46 -2.93 11.78
C LEU A 113 -12.42 -1.79 11.45
N ASP A 114 -13.70 -2.00 11.75
CA ASP A 114 -14.79 -1.11 11.35
C ASP A 114 -14.75 -0.81 9.84
N ASP A 115 -14.48 0.44 9.48
CA ASP A 115 -14.53 0.93 8.10
C ASP A 115 -13.13 1.16 7.51
N ALA A 116 -12.09 0.51 8.06
CA ALA A 116 -10.72 0.64 7.59
C ALA A 116 -9.94 -0.67 7.65
N VAL A 117 -8.90 -0.77 6.80
CA VAL A 117 -7.87 -1.80 6.94
C VAL A 117 -6.81 -1.28 7.89
N VAL A 118 -6.52 -2.06 8.93
CA VAL A 118 -5.47 -1.76 9.91
C VAL A 118 -4.45 -2.89 9.93
N CYS A 119 -3.23 -2.57 10.36
CA CYS A 119 -2.21 -3.58 10.64
C CYS A 119 -1.68 -3.39 12.06
N THR A 120 -1.34 -4.49 12.73
CA THR A 120 -0.63 -4.43 14.01
C THR A 120 0.77 -3.81 13.83
N PRO A 121 1.41 -3.34 14.92
CA PRO A 121 2.84 -3.05 14.89
C PRO A 121 3.65 -4.22 14.32
N GLN A 122 4.74 -3.93 13.62
CA GLN A 122 5.60 -4.96 13.03
C GLN A 122 6.38 -5.71 14.13
N GLY A 123 6.28 -7.03 14.11
CA GLY A 123 7.02 -7.95 14.97
C GLY A 123 8.05 -8.76 14.16
N ASN A 124 9.22 -8.98 14.74
CA ASN A 124 10.34 -9.73 14.18
C ASN A 124 10.89 -10.67 15.27
N ALA A 125 11.80 -11.59 14.92
CA ALA A 125 12.39 -12.54 15.88
C ALA A 125 13.10 -11.90 17.10
N GLY A 126 13.40 -10.59 17.04
CA GLY A 126 13.93 -9.81 18.17
C GLY A 126 12.94 -8.83 18.82
N SER A 127 11.69 -8.77 18.35
CA SER A 127 10.67 -7.89 18.94
C SER A 127 10.16 -8.50 20.24
N ALA A 128 10.15 -7.73 21.32
CA ALA A 128 9.51 -8.13 22.56
C ALA A 128 8.02 -8.37 22.31
N ALA A 129 7.49 -9.50 22.80
CA ALA A 129 6.05 -9.74 22.78
C ALA A 129 5.34 -8.60 23.53
N PRO A 130 4.20 -8.10 23.02
CA PRO A 130 3.38 -7.17 23.79
C PRO A 130 3.10 -7.77 25.16
N ALA A 131 3.33 -7.02 26.24
CA ALA A 131 2.97 -7.48 27.57
C ALA A 131 1.48 -7.83 27.56
N ALA A 132 1.15 -9.09 27.87
CA ALA A 132 -0.23 -9.51 27.95
C ALA A 132 -0.94 -8.59 28.94
N SER A 133 -1.92 -7.81 28.46
CA SER A 133 -2.79 -7.02 29.31
C SER A 133 -3.65 -8.00 30.09
N GLY A 134 -3.10 -8.49 31.19
CA GLY A 134 -3.79 -9.33 32.14
C GLY A 134 -5.00 -8.57 32.67
N LYS A 135 -6.17 -9.14 32.43
CA LYS A 135 -7.27 -9.02 33.38
C LYS A 135 -7.84 -10.43 33.58
N PRO A 136 -7.97 -10.89 34.84
CA PRO A 136 -8.54 -12.20 35.15
C PRO A 136 -10.00 -12.32 34.71
#